data_AF-A0AAW0TBY4-F1
#
_entry.id   AF-A0AAW0TBY4-F1
#
_cell.length_a   1.000
_cell.length_b   1.000
_cell.length_c   1.000
_cell.angle_alpha   90.00
_cell.angle_beta   90.00
_cell.angle_gamma   90.00
#
_symmetry.space_group_name_H-M   'P 1'
#
loop_
_entity.id
_entity.type
_entity.pdbx_description
1 polymer ?
#
loop_
_entity_poly.entity_id
_entity_poly.type
_entity_poly.pdbx_seq_one_letter_code
_entity_poly.pdbx_strand_id
1 'polypeptide(L)'
;MLVVAGNTSAQEKEMLMRNLLAPVFSEVTRLAESLAQECDPMMQMSIAKSICHATAVTARTSKAFSNQNTIQACGCVQLYLEALQLFINCLSVGLEREVVGSGVRQLMHRLVVCLDGNSLLPLLPSASQALLHTPSTNALTEYLPLINQSITKFQKDIGPFLQTIFVPLVSAIFTALSEPLEENEEEEKRTRRLLQRGYYLFLTTIVSNNLLDTLAALDATTLHQVLMSVVQGAVEFPDPVAQKNCFVILRRLTEAWGEKDVGPPGFVEFLYTQVVPACFLAPLKTTFDLNDAQTILALHESVTCLQSVYKRRGEELVSYLRSEYLPKMELSPDLIAEYCQALTSDAKFFRNYSKVFFQRAKS
;
A
#
# COMPACT_ATOMS: atom_id res chain seq x y z
N MET A 1 18.52 19.16 20.64
CA MET A 1 18.17 20.56 20.27
C MET A 1 17.53 21.20 21.50
N LEU A 2 18.21 22.14 22.16
CA LEU A 2 17.79 22.76 23.43
C LEU A 2 16.44 23.50 23.36
N VAL A 3 16.00 23.87 22.14
CA VAL A 3 14.78 24.63 21.87
C VAL A 3 13.51 23.94 22.42
N VAL A 4 13.37 22.62 22.24
CA VAL A 4 12.15 21.89 22.62
C VAL A 4 12.20 21.41 24.08
N ALA A 5 13.41 21.23 24.63
CA ALA A 5 13.66 20.68 25.96
C ALA A 5 13.61 21.71 27.09
N GLY A 6 13.59 23.01 26.77
CA GLY A 6 13.42 24.07 27.78
C GLY A 6 12.01 24.12 28.36
N ASN A 7 11.88 24.61 29.60
CA ASN A 7 10.60 24.94 30.25
C ASN A 7 9.96 26.24 29.72
N THR A 8 10.32 26.67 28.52
CA THR A 8 9.81 27.87 27.85
C THR A 8 8.37 27.67 27.36
N SER A 9 7.66 28.77 27.15
CA SER A 9 6.29 28.76 26.65
C SER A 9 6.21 28.22 25.22
N ALA A 10 5.02 27.76 24.79
CA ALA A 10 4.82 27.28 23.42
C ALA A 10 5.14 28.36 22.37
N GLN A 11 4.79 29.62 22.64
CA GLN A 11 5.10 30.75 21.75
C GLN A 11 6.60 30.99 21.59
N GLU A 12 7.37 30.93 22.67
CA GLU A 12 8.83 31.06 22.60
C GLU A 12 9.46 29.88 21.85
N LYS A 13 8.96 28.66 22.05
CA LYS A 13 9.42 27.47 21.31
C LYS A 13 9.14 27.59 19.81
N GLU A 14 7.96 28.07 19.43
CA GLU A 14 7.62 28.36 18.04
C GLU A 14 8.57 29.42 17.45
N MET A 15 8.75 30.54 18.14
CA MET A 15 9.60 31.64 17.67
C MET A 15 11.05 31.18 17.46
N LEU A 16 11.62 30.42 18.39
CA LEU A 16 12.96 29.86 18.26
C LEU A 16 13.08 28.88 17.09
N MET A 17 12.07 28.02 16.88
CA MET A 17 12.04 27.10 15.75
C MET A 17 11.89 27.82 14.42
N ARG A 18 11.06 28.88 14.37
CA ARG A 18 10.90 29.73 13.19
C ARG A 18 12.20 30.46 12.86
N ASN A 19 12.90 31.01 13.85
CA ASN A 19 14.20 31.65 13.65
C ASN A 19 15.27 30.66 13.14
N LEU A 20 15.21 29.40 13.57
CA LEU A 20 16.10 28.35 13.08
C LEU A 20 15.84 28.01 11.60
N LEU A 21 14.57 27.93 11.18
CA LEU A 21 14.20 27.49 9.82
C LEU A 21 14.07 28.64 8.82
N ALA A 22 13.87 29.88 9.26
CA ALA A 22 13.70 31.04 8.38
C ALA A 22 14.85 31.21 7.36
N PRO A 23 16.15 31.10 7.74
CA PRO A 23 17.24 31.18 6.76
C PRO A 23 17.17 30.08 5.72
N VAL A 24 16.74 28.87 6.12
CA VAL A 24 16.58 27.72 5.22
C VAL A 24 15.46 28.00 4.20
N PHE A 25 14.33 28.54 4.65
CA PHE A 25 13.20 28.84 3.77
C PHE A 25 13.52 29.96 2.77
N SER A 26 14.21 31.01 3.22
CA SER A 26 14.67 32.09 2.33
C SER A 26 15.62 31.56 1.27
N GLU A 27 16.56 30.69 1.65
CA GLU A 27 17.50 30.09 0.71
C GLU A 27 16.81 29.15 -0.28
N VAL A 28 15.85 28.33 0.17
CA VAL A 28 15.06 27.46 -0.71
C VAL A 28 14.26 28.26 -1.73
N THR A 29 13.69 29.39 -1.32
CA THR A 29 12.94 30.27 -2.23
C THR A 29 13.86 30.82 -3.32
N ARG A 30 15.04 31.31 -2.95
CA ARG A 30 16.07 31.78 -3.89
C ARG A 30 16.57 30.68 -4.83
N LEU A 31 16.79 29.48 -4.30
CA LEU A 31 17.20 28.31 -5.08
C LEU A 31 16.12 27.87 -6.05
N ALA A 32 14.85 27.91 -5.65
CA ALA A 32 13.73 27.60 -6.54
C ALA A 32 13.63 28.60 -7.70
N GLU A 33 13.75 29.91 -7.42
CA GLU A 33 13.79 30.93 -8.47
C GLU A 33 14.97 30.73 -9.43
N SER A 34 16.14 30.37 -8.89
CA SER A 34 17.33 30.06 -9.69
C SER A 34 17.11 28.81 -10.56
N LEU A 35 16.50 27.77 -10.01
CA LEU A 35 16.20 26.52 -10.73
C LEU A 35 15.24 26.76 -11.92
N ALA A 36 14.32 27.70 -11.79
CA ALA A 36 13.35 28.04 -12.84
C ALA A 36 14.00 28.67 -14.07
N GLN A 37 15.13 29.37 -13.89
CA GLN A 37 15.82 30.14 -14.93
C GLN A 37 17.07 29.42 -15.46
N GLU A 38 17.61 28.48 -14.69
CA GLU A 38 18.83 27.78 -15.03
C GLU A 38 18.60 26.85 -16.24
N CYS A 39 19.54 26.87 -17.19
CA CYS A 39 19.48 26.05 -18.39
C CYS A 39 20.53 24.93 -18.39
N ASP A 40 21.57 25.02 -17.55
CA ASP A 40 22.59 23.98 -17.44
C ASP A 40 22.10 22.79 -16.59
N PRO A 41 22.00 21.57 -17.16
CA PRO A 41 21.55 20.37 -16.43
C PRO A 41 22.39 20.06 -15.18
N MET A 42 23.70 20.30 -15.21
CA MET A 42 24.57 20.02 -14.06
C MET A 42 24.26 20.97 -12.90
N MET A 43 24.02 22.25 -13.22
CA MET A 43 23.69 23.27 -12.24
C MET A 43 22.26 23.08 -11.71
N GLN A 44 21.29 22.74 -12.57
CA GLN A 44 19.94 22.36 -12.16
C GLN A 44 19.96 21.22 -11.13
N MET A 45 20.71 20.15 -11.40
CA MET A 45 20.89 19.01 -10.49
C MET A 45 21.53 19.44 -9.15
N SER A 46 22.52 20.32 -9.18
CA SER A 46 23.17 20.85 -7.97
C SER A 46 22.20 21.66 -7.10
N ILE A 47 21.39 22.51 -7.73
CA ILE A 47 20.35 23.31 -7.07
C ILE A 47 19.26 22.38 -6.48
N ALA A 48 18.78 21.40 -7.24
CA ALA A 48 17.79 20.42 -6.79
C ALA A 48 18.29 19.61 -5.58
N LYS A 49 19.56 19.18 -5.58
CA LYS A 49 20.20 18.54 -4.41
C LYS A 49 20.25 19.46 -3.20
N SER A 50 20.53 20.75 -3.40
CA SER A 50 20.56 21.74 -2.33
C SER A 50 19.17 21.95 -1.71
N ILE A 51 18.12 22.02 -2.53
CA ILE A 51 16.72 22.04 -2.06
C ILE A 51 16.41 20.76 -1.28
N CYS A 52 16.79 19.59 -1.81
CA CYS A 52 16.57 18.31 -1.13
C CYS A 52 17.28 18.25 0.25
N HIS A 53 18.51 18.78 0.36
CA HIS A 53 19.20 18.90 1.64
C HIS A 53 18.49 19.85 2.61
N ALA A 54 17.97 20.98 2.14
CA ALA A 54 17.17 21.89 2.96
C ALA A 54 15.88 21.24 3.47
N THR A 55 15.21 20.45 2.62
CA THR A 55 14.06 19.63 3.03
C THR A 55 14.46 18.61 4.09
N ALA A 56 15.60 17.94 3.93
CA ALA A 56 16.11 16.97 4.90
C ALA A 56 16.48 17.60 6.25
N VAL A 57 17.06 18.80 6.26
CA VAL A 57 17.33 19.58 7.49
C VAL A 57 16.01 19.87 8.20
N THR A 58 15.01 20.37 7.47
CA THR A 58 13.67 20.64 8.02
C THR A 58 12.99 19.38 8.54
N ALA A 59 13.12 18.25 7.83
CA ALA A 59 12.59 16.97 8.31
C ALA A 59 13.29 16.52 9.61
N ARG A 60 14.61 16.75 9.74
CA ARG A 60 15.39 16.39 10.93
C ARG A 60 15.04 17.25 12.14
N THR A 61 14.70 18.53 11.98
CA THR A 61 14.31 19.38 13.12
C THR A 61 13.05 18.86 13.80
N SER A 62 12.15 18.19 13.08
CA SER A 62 10.98 17.53 13.69
C SER A 62 11.34 16.37 14.64
N LYS A 63 12.58 15.85 14.61
CA LYS A 63 13.08 14.86 15.58
C LYS A 63 13.42 15.45 16.94
N ALA A 64 13.46 16.78 17.05
CA ALA A 64 13.60 17.45 18.33
C ALA A 64 12.34 17.30 19.22
N PHE A 65 11.19 17.00 18.63
CA PHE A 65 9.92 16.82 19.34
C PHE A 65 9.78 15.38 19.83
N SER A 66 9.25 15.24 21.04
CA SER A 66 9.00 13.96 21.70
C SER A 66 7.50 13.73 21.90
N ASN A 67 7.12 12.56 22.43
CA ASN A 67 5.72 12.29 22.76
C ASN A 67 5.17 13.23 23.86
N GLN A 68 6.05 13.80 24.70
CA GLN A 68 5.66 14.75 25.75
C GLN A 68 5.64 16.19 25.23
N ASN A 69 6.61 16.57 24.40
CA ASN A 69 6.69 17.88 23.74
C ASN A 69 6.44 17.71 22.25
N THR A 70 5.17 17.52 21.87
CA THR A 70 4.77 17.35 20.48
C THR A 70 4.87 18.65 19.69
N ILE A 71 4.88 18.57 18.36
CA ILE A 71 4.86 19.76 17.48
C ILE A 71 3.64 20.64 17.81
N GLN A 72 2.50 20.01 18.10
CA GLN A 72 1.25 20.67 18.45
C GLN A 72 1.32 21.35 19.82
N ALA A 73 1.84 20.66 20.84
CA ALA A 73 2.04 21.25 22.17
C ALA A 73 3.02 22.43 22.16
N CYS A 74 3.94 22.46 21.20
CA CYS A 74 4.93 23.53 21.04
C CYS A 74 4.47 24.65 20.08
N GLY A 75 3.25 24.62 19.55
CA GLY A 75 2.75 25.64 18.61
C GLY A 75 3.38 25.64 17.22
N CYS A 76 4.24 24.65 16.90
CA CYS A 76 5.04 24.65 15.68
C CYS A 76 4.32 24.06 14.44
N VAL A 77 3.03 23.70 14.53
CA VAL A 77 2.31 23.01 13.45
C VAL A 77 2.33 23.84 12.16
N GLN A 78 1.90 25.10 12.26
CA GLN A 78 1.79 26.00 11.12
C GLN A 78 3.13 26.20 10.40
N LEU A 79 4.22 26.30 11.16
CA LEU A 79 5.58 26.40 10.60
C LEU A 79 5.95 25.20 9.72
N TYR A 80 5.61 23.98 10.13
CA TYR A 80 5.88 22.77 9.34
C TYR A 80 4.92 22.61 8.15
N LEU A 81 3.68 23.10 8.25
CA LEU A 81 2.74 23.13 7.13
C LEU A 81 3.21 24.13 6.05
N GLU A 82 3.65 25.33 6.47
CA GLU A 82 4.27 26.33 5.59
C GLU A 82 5.51 25.76 4.89
N ALA A 83 6.38 25.07 5.65
CA ALA A 83 7.54 24.42 5.10
C ALA A 83 7.16 23.35 4.06
N LEU A 84 6.20 22.50 4.37
CA LEU A 84 5.74 21.46 3.45
C LEU A 84 5.20 22.08 2.15
N GLN A 85 4.36 23.12 2.25
CA GLN A 85 3.81 23.81 1.08
C GLN A 85 4.92 24.45 0.23
N LEU A 86 5.92 25.07 0.87
CA LEU A 86 7.08 25.62 0.17
C LEU A 86 7.81 24.55 -0.64
N PHE A 87 8.12 23.40 -0.02
CA PHE A 87 8.83 22.32 -0.71
C PHE A 87 7.97 21.61 -1.78
N ILE A 88 6.65 21.52 -1.58
CA ILE A 88 5.71 21.03 -2.62
C ILE A 88 5.79 21.95 -3.84
N ASN A 89 5.77 23.26 -3.64
CA ASN A 89 5.84 24.22 -4.76
C ASN A 89 7.15 24.07 -5.55
N CYS A 90 8.27 23.71 -4.90
CA CYS A 90 9.53 23.44 -5.59
C CYS A 90 9.46 22.26 -6.59
N LEU A 91 8.52 21.33 -6.44
CA LEU A 91 8.34 20.20 -7.37
C LEU A 91 7.83 20.64 -8.74
N SER A 92 7.24 21.83 -8.84
CA SER A 92 6.67 22.38 -10.08
C SER A 92 7.63 23.25 -10.87
N VAL A 93 8.87 23.45 -10.40
CA VAL A 93 9.76 24.50 -10.91
C VAL A 93 10.81 24.02 -11.91
N GLY A 94 11.22 22.75 -11.86
CA GLY A 94 12.31 22.23 -12.70
C GLY A 94 12.11 20.78 -13.13
N LEU A 95 13.00 20.33 -14.03
CA LEU A 95 13.02 18.96 -14.56
C LEU A 95 13.52 17.92 -13.54
N GLU A 96 14.33 18.35 -12.57
CA GLU A 96 14.95 17.52 -11.52
C GLU A 96 14.00 17.14 -10.37
N ARG A 97 12.78 16.80 -10.74
CA ARG A 97 11.67 16.60 -9.83
C ARG A 97 11.81 15.36 -8.95
N GLU A 98 12.46 14.31 -9.42
CA GLU A 98 12.63 13.09 -8.63
C GLU A 98 13.50 13.33 -7.38
N VAL A 99 14.56 14.13 -7.53
CA VAL A 99 15.50 14.47 -6.43
C VAL A 99 14.80 15.31 -5.36
N VAL A 100 14.09 16.37 -5.78
CA VAL A 100 13.31 17.22 -4.87
C VAL A 100 12.17 16.40 -4.25
N GLY A 101 11.52 15.54 -5.05
CA GLY A 101 10.47 14.63 -4.64
C GLY A 101 10.88 13.69 -3.52
N SER A 102 12.12 13.17 -3.57
CA SER A 102 12.65 12.32 -2.49
C SER A 102 12.71 13.06 -1.16
N GLY A 103 13.18 14.31 -1.17
CA GLY A 103 13.18 15.18 0.00
C GLY A 103 11.77 15.44 0.53
N VAL A 104 10.83 15.80 -0.35
CA VAL A 104 9.42 16.06 0.02
C VAL A 104 8.78 14.80 0.62
N ARG A 105 8.97 13.62 0.01
CA ARG A 105 8.47 12.34 0.55
C ARG A 105 9.01 12.08 1.95
N GLN A 106 10.31 12.31 2.19
CA GLN A 106 10.92 12.13 3.52
C GLN A 106 10.31 13.08 4.56
N LEU A 107 10.09 14.35 4.20
CA LEU A 107 9.41 15.29 5.08
C LEU A 107 7.97 14.85 5.36
N MET A 108 7.22 14.45 4.34
CA MET A 108 5.84 13.98 4.49
C MET A 108 5.75 12.75 5.39
N HIS A 109 6.59 11.73 5.20
CA HIS A 109 6.66 10.56 6.07
C HIS A 109 6.81 10.95 7.55
N ARG A 110 7.59 12.00 7.80
CA ARG A 110 7.84 12.50 9.14
C ARG A 110 6.64 13.29 9.69
N LEU A 111 6.02 14.13 8.86
CA LEU A 111 4.84 14.90 9.24
C LEU A 111 3.62 14.02 9.47
N VAL A 112 3.44 12.93 8.72
CA VAL A 112 2.39 11.92 8.97
C VAL A 112 2.52 11.32 10.37
N VAL A 113 3.75 11.10 10.85
CA VAL A 113 3.97 10.59 12.21
C VAL A 113 3.63 11.66 13.27
N CYS A 114 4.06 12.90 13.03
CA CYS A 114 4.09 13.95 14.04
C CYS A 114 2.83 14.81 14.13
N LEU A 115 2.02 14.90 13.06
CA LEU A 115 0.85 15.77 12.99
C LEU A 115 -0.47 14.97 13.08
N ASP A 116 -1.54 15.68 13.40
CA ASP A 116 -2.90 15.15 13.38
C ASP A 116 -3.52 15.25 11.97
N GLY A 117 -4.64 14.54 11.77
CA GLY A 117 -5.33 14.49 10.48
C GLY A 117 -5.85 15.86 10.05
N ASN A 118 -6.38 16.64 10.98
CA ASN A 118 -6.97 17.95 10.71
C ASN A 118 -5.98 18.93 10.06
N SER A 119 -4.69 18.82 10.42
CA SER A 119 -3.64 19.69 9.89
C SER A 119 -3.10 19.19 8.55
N LEU A 120 -2.82 17.90 8.42
CA LEU A 120 -2.08 17.36 7.27
C LEU A 120 -2.96 16.90 6.11
N LEU A 121 -4.16 16.36 6.38
CA LEU A 121 -5.06 15.83 5.34
C LEU A 121 -5.38 16.86 4.24
N PRO A 122 -5.61 18.16 4.54
CA PRO A 122 -5.88 19.16 3.50
C PRO A 122 -4.74 19.34 2.47
N LEU A 123 -3.50 19.02 2.84
CA LEU A 123 -2.32 19.15 1.98
C LEU A 123 -1.99 17.86 1.20
N LEU A 124 -2.59 16.71 1.56
CA LEU A 124 -2.31 15.45 0.86
C LEU A 124 -2.69 15.47 -0.63
N PRO A 125 -3.82 16.07 -1.06
CA PRO A 125 -4.17 16.13 -2.48
C PRO A 125 -3.13 16.87 -3.31
N SER A 126 -2.74 18.08 -2.90
CA SER A 126 -1.75 18.90 -3.61
C SER A 126 -0.38 18.24 -3.63
N ALA A 127 0.05 17.66 -2.50
CA ALA A 127 1.30 16.93 -2.41
C ALA A 127 1.32 15.70 -3.33
N SER A 128 0.22 14.94 -3.37
CA SER A 128 0.14 13.72 -4.18
C SER A 128 0.13 14.04 -5.67
N GLN A 129 -0.61 15.07 -6.08
CA GLN A 129 -0.56 15.56 -7.46
C GLN A 129 0.87 16.02 -7.83
N ALA A 130 1.52 16.78 -6.96
CA ALA A 130 2.89 17.27 -7.17
C ALA A 130 3.96 16.17 -7.10
N LEU A 131 3.70 15.04 -6.46
CA LEU A 131 4.60 13.88 -6.44
C LEU A 131 4.36 12.91 -7.60
N LEU A 132 3.13 12.85 -8.13
CA LEU A 132 2.71 11.86 -9.13
C LEU A 132 2.40 12.40 -10.53
N HIS A 133 2.43 13.71 -10.77
CA HIS A 133 2.24 14.32 -12.10
C HIS A 133 3.08 13.70 -13.26
N THR A 134 4.24 13.07 -13.03
CA THR A 134 4.92 12.22 -14.05
C THR A 134 5.28 10.90 -13.38
N PRO A 135 4.36 9.94 -13.32
CA PRO A 135 4.53 8.74 -12.53
C PRO A 135 5.52 7.79 -13.23
N SER A 136 6.72 7.67 -12.68
CA SER A 136 7.68 6.61 -13.03
C SER A 136 7.50 5.41 -12.10
N THR A 137 7.97 4.23 -12.51
CA THR A 137 7.99 3.02 -11.67
C THR A 137 8.67 3.29 -10.32
N ASN A 138 9.76 4.07 -10.31
CA ASN A 138 10.46 4.49 -9.10
C ASN A 138 9.60 5.42 -8.23
N ALA A 139 9.01 6.47 -8.83
CA ALA A 139 8.17 7.41 -8.10
C ALA A 139 6.96 6.72 -7.43
N LEU A 140 6.31 5.80 -8.15
CA LEU A 140 5.20 5.00 -7.60
C LEU A 140 5.67 4.08 -6.47
N THR A 141 6.80 3.38 -6.65
CA THR A 141 7.38 2.48 -5.65
C THR A 141 7.72 3.22 -4.35
N GLU A 142 8.20 4.46 -4.46
CA GLU A 142 8.51 5.31 -3.29
C GLU A 142 7.29 6.00 -2.67
N TYR A 143 6.24 6.27 -3.46
CA TYR A 143 5.02 6.90 -2.97
C TYR A 143 4.11 5.92 -2.21
N LEU A 144 4.04 4.65 -2.63
CA LEU A 144 3.17 3.63 -2.02
C LEU A 144 3.40 3.44 -0.50
N PRO A 145 4.65 3.41 0.02
CA PRO A 145 4.89 3.42 1.45
C PRO A 145 4.30 4.63 2.19
N LEU A 146 4.33 5.82 1.58
CA LEU A 146 3.82 7.05 2.18
C LEU A 146 2.30 7.02 2.32
N ILE A 147 1.59 6.61 1.27
CA ILE A 147 0.13 6.49 1.34
C ILE A 147 -0.28 5.37 2.32
N ASN A 148 0.44 4.25 2.39
CA ASN A 148 0.18 3.20 3.37
C ASN A 148 0.34 3.67 4.81
N GLN A 149 1.39 4.46 5.08
CA GLN A 149 1.59 5.08 6.38
C GLN A 149 0.46 6.05 6.71
N SER A 150 0.02 6.84 5.72
CA SER A 150 -1.08 7.81 5.88
C SER A 150 -2.40 7.11 6.16
N ILE A 151 -2.71 6.02 5.45
CA ILE A 151 -3.91 5.19 5.71
C ILE A 151 -3.88 4.63 7.13
N THR A 152 -2.74 4.08 7.55
CA THR A 152 -2.61 3.49 8.89
C THR A 152 -2.74 4.53 10.00
N LYS A 153 -2.22 5.75 9.76
CA LYS A 153 -2.24 6.86 10.73
C LYS A 153 -3.62 7.50 10.87
N PHE A 154 -4.26 7.82 9.74
CA PHE A 154 -5.48 8.63 9.71
C PHE A 154 -6.76 7.79 9.57
N GLN A 155 -6.63 6.50 9.24
CA GLN A 155 -7.73 5.53 9.20
C GLN A 155 -8.93 6.06 8.41
N LYS A 156 -10.12 6.21 9.03
CA LYS A 156 -11.35 6.65 8.35
C LYS A 156 -11.26 8.07 7.81
N ASP A 157 -10.49 8.95 8.44
CA ASP A 157 -10.44 10.37 8.07
C ASP A 157 -9.78 10.59 6.69
N ILE A 158 -8.94 9.66 6.24
CA ILE A 158 -8.33 9.72 4.90
C ILE A 158 -9.28 9.27 3.77
N GLY A 159 -10.42 8.65 4.12
CA GLY A 159 -11.34 8.02 3.17
C GLY A 159 -11.71 8.88 1.96
N PRO A 160 -12.15 10.14 2.14
CA PRO A 160 -12.50 11.02 1.01
C PRO A 160 -11.33 11.30 0.06
N PHE A 161 -10.13 11.52 0.61
CA PHE A 161 -8.93 11.69 -0.20
C PHE A 161 -8.58 10.40 -0.95
N LEU A 162 -8.67 9.26 -0.27
CA LEU A 162 -8.38 7.95 -0.85
C LEU A 162 -9.31 7.63 -2.02
N GLN A 163 -10.62 7.90 -1.90
CA GLN A 163 -11.60 7.73 -2.98
C GLN A 163 -11.26 8.57 -4.22
N THR A 164 -10.69 9.76 -4.02
CA THR A 164 -10.29 10.65 -5.13
C THR A 164 -9.05 10.13 -5.85
N ILE A 165 -8.05 9.63 -5.10
CA ILE A 165 -6.74 9.24 -5.66
C ILE A 165 -6.68 7.78 -6.13
N PHE A 166 -7.60 6.92 -5.68
CA PHE A 166 -7.52 5.47 -5.92
C PHE A 166 -7.45 5.12 -7.41
N VAL A 167 -8.39 5.59 -8.22
CA VAL A 167 -8.45 5.25 -9.65
C VAL A 167 -7.23 5.79 -10.41
N PRO A 168 -6.85 7.08 -10.28
CA PRO A 168 -5.64 7.59 -10.92
C PRO A 168 -4.37 6.81 -10.53
N LEU A 169 -4.24 6.44 -9.24
CA LEU A 169 -3.06 5.72 -8.74
C LEU A 169 -3.01 4.29 -9.28
N VAL A 170 -4.11 3.54 -9.23
CA VAL A 170 -4.16 2.17 -9.76
C VAL A 170 -3.92 2.15 -11.27
N SER A 171 -4.51 3.10 -12.01
CA SER A 171 -4.26 3.24 -13.44
C SER A 171 -2.78 3.49 -13.74
N ALA A 172 -2.13 4.41 -13.02
CA ALA A 172 -0.70 4.69 -13.20
C ALA A 172 0.17 3.45 -12.90
N ILE A 173 -0.18 2.68 -11.87
CA ILE A 173 0.51 1.43 -11.54
C ILE A 173 0.35 0.40 -12.65
N PHE A 174 -0.87 0.19 -13.17
CA PHE A 174 -1.10 -0.77 -14.24
C PHE A 174 -0.42 -0.38 -15.54
N THR A 175 -0.38 0.92 -15.87
CA THR A 175 0.40 1.42 -17.01
C THR A 175 1.88 1.11 -16.84
N ALA A 176 2.49 1.48 -15.69
CA ALA A 176 3.90 1.22 -15.42
C ALA A 176 4.26 -0.28 -15.40
N LEU A 177 3.34 -1.14 -14.96
CA LEU A 177 3.56 -2.60 -14.99
C LEU A 177 3.43 -3.20 -16.38
N SER A 178 2.67 -2.57 -17.28
CA SER A 178 2.34 -3.06 -18.62
C SER A 178 3.32 -2.59 -19.71
N GLU A 179 4.20 -1.63 -19.41
CA GLU A 179 5.26 -1.21 -20.33
C GLU A 179 6.11 -2.42 -20.75
N PRO A 180 6.59 -2.53 -21.99
CA PRO A 180 7.48 -3.62 -22.38
C PRO A 180 8.79 -3.53 -21.57
N LEU A 181 9.38 -4.69 -21.24
CA LEU A 181 10.72 -4.77 -20.63
C LEU A 181 11.70 -5.30 -21.67
N GLU A 182 12.89 -4.71 -21.75
CA GLU A 182 13.98 -5.35 -22.46
C GLU A 182 14.51 -6.53 -21.62
N GLU A 183 14.86 -7.65 -22.26
CA GLU A 183 15.23 -8.88 -21.55
C GLU A 183 16.47 -8.72 -20.63
N ASN A 184 17.32 -7.73 -20.89
CA ASN A 184 18.59 -7.52 -20.18
C ASN A 184 18.47 -6.59 -18.95
N GLU A 185 17.31 -6.04 -18.65
CA GLU A 185 17.13 -5.05 -17.57
C GLU A 185 16.65 -5.70 -16.26
N GLU A 186 17.53 -6.48 -15.63
CA GLU A 186 17.25 -7.13 -14.34
C GLU A 186 16.89 -6.13 -13.22
N GLU A 187 17.48 -4.93 -13.25
CA GLU A 187 17.15 -3.87 -12.28
C GLU A 187 15.72 -3.36 -12.46
N GLU A 188 15.27 -3.16 -13.70
CA GLU A 188 13.91 -2.71 -13.97
C GLU A 188 12.87 -3.80 -13.64
N LYS A 189 13.17 -5.06 -13.99
CA LYS A 189 12.37 -6.22 -13.54
C LYS A 189 12.22 -6.24 -12.03
N ARG A 190 13.30 -6.00 -11.28
CA ARG A 190 13.28 -5.96 -9.81
C ARG A 190 12.41 -4.81 -9.32
N THR A 191 12.55 -3.61 -9.86
CA THR A 191 11.75 -2.45 -9.47
C THR A 191 10.27 -2.67 -9.74
N ARG A 192 9.90 -3.27 -10.87
CA ARG A 192 8.49 -3.61 -11.16
C ARG A 192 7.91 -4.66 -10.21
N ARG A 193 8.70 -5.68 -9.81
CA ARG A 193 8.28 -6.61 -8.76
C ARG A 193 8.05 -5.89 -7.42
N LEU A 194 8.90 -4.93 -7.09
CA LEU A 194 8.72 -4.10 -5.89
C LEU A 194 7.45 -3.24 -5.97
N LEU A 195 7.18 -2.64 -7.13
CA LEU A 195 5.96 -1.88 -7.39
C LEU A 195 4.71 -2.76 -7.22
N GLN A 196 4.70 -3.94 -7.85
CA GLN A 196 3.59 -4.88 -7.75
C GLN A 196 3.36 -5.37 -6.31
N ARG A 197 4.44 -5.67 -5.57
CA ARG A 197 4.35 -5.99 -4.14
C ARG A 197 3.81 -4.82 -3.32
N GLY A 198 4.24 -3.60 -3.64
CA GLY A 198 3.75 -2.36 -3.05
C GLY A 198 2.25 -2.15 -3.28
N TYR A 199 1.77 -2.44 -4.49
CA TYR A 199 0.35 -2.38 -4.86
C TYR A 199 -0.50 -3.33 -4.01
N TYR A 200 -0.10 -4.60 -3.87
CA TYR A 200 -0.84 -5.53 -3.01
C TYR A 200 -0.78 -5.14 -1.54
N LEU A 201 0.34 -4.59 -1.06
CA LEU A 201 0.41 -4.03 0.29
C LEU A 201 -0.55 -2.84 0.46
N PHE A 202 -0.68 -1.98 -0.56
CA PHE A 202 -1.61 -0.86 -0.54
C PHE A 202 -3.07 -1.32 -0.43
N LEU A 203 -3.50 -2.25 -1.29
CA LEU A 203 -4.84 -2.82 -1.19
C LEU A 203 -5.07 -3.52 0.16
N THR A 204 -4.08 -4.28 0.65
CA THR A 204 -4.13 -4.92 1.97
C THR A 204 -4.32 -3.90 3.09
N THR A 205 -3.63 -2.76 3.00
CA THR A 205 -3.70 -1.68 3.99
C THR A 205 -5.09 -1.04 3.99
N ILE A 206 -5.71 -0.83 2.82
CA ILE A 206 -7.08 -0.32 2.69
C ILE A 206 -8.08 -1.27 3.38
N VAL A 207 -8.10 -2.54 3.00
CA VAL A 207 -9.08 -3.50 3.53
C VAL A 207 -8.86 -3.80 5.02
N SER A 208 -7.63 -3.67 5.52
CA SER A 208 -7.30 -3.90 6.94
C SER A 208 -7.64 -2.71 7.85
N ASN A 209 -7.75 -1.50 7.29
CA ASN A 209 -8.12 -0.28 8.03
C ASN A 209 -9.61 0.09 7.88
N ASN A 210 -10.45 -0.87 7.49
CA ASN A 210 -11.90 -0.68 7.30
C ASN A 210 -12.27 0.42 6.30
N LEU A 211 -11.48 0.56 5.22
CA LEU A 211 -11.73 1.51 4.12
C LEU A 211 -12.27 0.81 2.86
N LEU A 212 -13.06 -0.25 3.06
CA LEU A 212 -13.69 -1.02 1.97
C LEU A 212 -14.63 -0.16 1.11
N ASP A 213 -15.19 0.91 1.67
CA ASP A 213 -16.05 1.87 0.95
C ASP A 213 -15.33 2.50 -0.24
N THR A 214 -14.00 2.63 -0.20
CA THR A 214 -13.19 3.07 -1.35
C THR A 214 -13.32 2.11 -2.52
N LEU A 215 -13.31 0.80 -2.27
CA LEU A 215 -13.45 -0.22 -3.31
C LEU A 215 -14.91 -0.37 -3.75
N ALA A 216 -15.85 -0.23 -2.82
CA ALA A 216 -17.28 -0.27 -3.12
C ALA A 216 -17.76 0.91 -3.98
N ALA A 217 -17.07 2.05 -3.91
CA ALA A 217 -17.36 3.24 -4.70
C ALA A 217 -16.87 3.17 -6.17
N LEU A 218 -16.11 2.13 -6.53
CA LEU A 218 -15.60 1.95 -7.90
C LEU A 218 -16.71 1.54 -8.86
N ASP A 219 -16.54 1.87 -10.14
CA ASP A 219 -17.35 1.28 -11.20
C ASP A 219 -17.05 -0.22 -11.34
N ALA A 220 -17.99 -0.96 -11.92
CA ALA A 220 -17.91 -2.41 -12.04
C ALA A 220 -16.68 -2.90 -12.83
N THR A 221 -16.23 -2.13 -13.83
CA THR A 221 -15.08 -2.50 -14.68
C THR A 221 -13.78 -2.37 -13.88
N THR A 222 -13.57 -1.21 -13.25
CA THR A 222 -12.38 -0.97 -12.44
C THR A 222 -12.32 -1.94 -11.25
N LEU A 223 -13.44 -2.16 -10.58
CA LEU A 223 -13.51 -3.13 -9.49
C LEU A 223 -13.13 -4.54 -9.97
N HIS A 224 -13.69 -5.00 -11.10
CA HIS A 224 -13.36 -6.31 -11.64
C HIS A 224 -11.88 -6.45 -11.99
N GLN A 225 -11.27 -5.42 -12.61
CA GLN A 225 -9.83 -5.40 -12.90
C GLN A 225 -8.99 -5.51 -11.62
N VAL A 226 -9.34 -4.78 -10.57
CA VAL A 226 -8.66 -4.88 -9.27
C VAL A 226 -8.81 -6.29 -8.68
N LEU A 227 -10.03 -6.84 -8.66
CA LEU A 227 -10.30 -8.18 -8.16
C LEU A 227 -9.48 -9.26 -8.91
N MET A 228 -9.46 -9.21 -10.24
CA MET A 228 -8.68 -10.13 -11.06
C MET A 228 -7.17 -9.96 -10.84
N SER A 229 -6.68 -8.73 -10.67
CA SER A 229 -5.26 -8.48 -10.38
C SER A 229 -4.80 -9.09 -9.05
N VAL A 230 -5.70 -9.16 -8.05
CA VAL A 230 -5.43 -9.78 -6.74
C VAL A 230 -5.41 -11.30 -6.86
N VAL A 231 -6.34 -11.89 -7.62
CA VAL A 231 -6.35 -13.34 -7.88
C VAL A 231 -5.10 -13.76 -8.63
N GLN A 232 -4.72 -13.02 -9.67
CA GLN A 232 -3.48 -13.25 -10.39
C GLN A 232 -2.26 -13.10 -9.48
N GLY A 233 -2.24 -12.10 -8.59
CA GLY A 233 -1.20 -11.93 -7.59
C GLY A 233 -1.08 -13.10 -6.60
N ALA A 234 -2.21 -13.70 -6.21
CA ALA A 234 -2.22 -14.87 -5.33
C ALA A 234 -1.65 -16.13 -6.01
N VAL A 235 -1.93 -16.32 -7.30
CA VAL A 235 -1.65 -17.57 -8.02
C VAL A 235 -0.40 -17.50 -8.91
N GLU A 236 -0.21 -16.43 -9.66
CA GLU A 236 0.83 -16.30 -10.70
C GLU A 236 2.12 -15.65 -10.19
N PHE A 237 2.06 -14.80 -9.17
CA PHE A 237 3.21 -14.02 -8.73
C PHE A 237 4.07 -14.78 -7.70
N PRO A 238 5.31 -15.19 -8.03
CA PRO A 238 6.13 -16.04 -7.16
C PRO A 238 6.85 -15.23 -6.07
N ASP A 239 6.10 -14.44 -5.30
CA ASP A 239 6.56 -13.74 -4.09
C ASP A 239 5.61 -14.10 -2.94
N PRO A 240 6.07 -14.89 -1.94
CA PRO A 240 5.22 -15.35 -0.85
C PRO A 240 4.59 -14.22 -0.02
N VAL A 241 5.25 -13.06 0.08
CA VAL A 241 4.74 -11.91 0.84
C VAL A 241 3.57 -11.28 0.10
N ALA A 242 3.70 -11.10 -1.21
CA ALA A 242 2.63 -10.61 -2.07
C ALA A 242 1.46 -11.60 -2.15
N GLN A 243 1.72 -12.90 -2.28
CA GLN A 243 0.68 -13.94 -2.27
C GLN A 243 -0.11 -13.92 -0.96
N LYS A 244 0.59 -13.83 0.20
CA LYS A 244 -0.06 -13.68 1.50
C LYS A 244 -0.95 -12.45 1.52
N ASN A 245 -0.45 -11.29 1.08
CA ASN A 245 -1.23 -10.05 1.00
C ASN A 245 -2.48 -10.21 0.11
N CYS A 246 -2.36 -10.88 -1.04
CA CYS A 246 -3.50 -11.16 -1.91
C CYS A 246 -4.56 -12.01 -1.20
N PHE A 247 -4.18 -13.08 -0.50
CA PHE A 247 -5.14 -13.87 0.28
C PHE A 247 -5.76 -13.09 1.45
N VAL A 248 -5.02 -12.17 2.10
CA VAL A 248 -5.61 -11.25 3.09
C VAL A 248 -6.70 -10.40 2.45
N ILE A 249 -6.43 -9.85 1.25
CA ILE A 249 -7.40 -9.03 0.52
C ILE A 249 -8.65 -9.87 0.20
N LEU A 250 -8.49 -11.02 -0.46
CA LEU A 250 -9.60 -11.89 -0.82
C LEU A 250 -10.42 -12.32 0.40
N ARG A 251 -9.75 -12.63 1.53
CA ARG A 251 -10.42 -12.93 2.80
C ARG A 251 -11.26 -11.75 3.27
N ARG A 252 -10.69 -10.55 3.37
CA ARG A 252 -11.41 -9.35 3.86
C ARG A 252 -12.58 -8.98 2.95
N LEU A 253 -12.41 -9.09 1.64
CA LEU A 253 -13.50 -8.88 0.69
C LEU A 253 -14.60 -9.93 0.87
N THR A 254 -14.24 -11.19 1.05
CA THR A 254 -15.19 -12.27 1.36
C THR A 254 -15.93 -12.02 2.67
N GLU A 255 -15.23 -11.58 3.71
CA GLU A 255 -15.83 -11.22 4.99
C GLU A 255 -16.84 -10.08 4.85
N ALA A 256 -16.60 -9.12 3.96
CA ALA A 256 -17.49 -7.97 3.76
C ALA A 256 -18.66 -8.24 2.79
N TRP A 257 -18.41 -8.97 1.70
CA TRP A 257 -19.29 -9.07 0.54
C TRP A 257 -19.75 -10.50 0.23
N GLY A 258 -19.30 -11.49 0.99
CA GLY A 258 -19.55 -12.90 0.73
C GLY A 258 -20.97 -13.36 1.02
N GLU A 259 -21.80 -12.56 1.69
CA GLU A 259 -23.22 -12.86 1.91
C GLU A 259 -24.05 -12.55 0.67
N LYS A 260 -25.17 -13.26 0.52
CA LYS A 260 -26.07 -13.07 -0.62
C LYS A 260 -26.64 -11.65 -0.62
N ASP A 261 -26.58 -10.99 -1.76
CA ASP A 261 -27.12 -9.64 -2.00
C ASP A 261 -26.48 -8.50 -1.16
N VAL A 262 -25.36 -8.75 -0.46
CA VAL A 262 -24.61 -7.73 0.31
C VAL A 262 -23.48 -7.10 -0.51
N GLY A 263 -22.80 -7.92 -1.31
CA GLY A 263 -21.66 -7.50 -2.12
C GLY A 263 -22.05 -6.78 -3.42
N PRO A 264 -21.06 -6.26 -4.15
CA PRO A 264 -21.27 -5.75 -5.50
C PRO A 264 -21.81 -6.86 -6.42
N PRO A 265 -22.59 -6.51 -7.47
CA PRO A 265 -23.13 -7.50 -8.40
C PRO A 265 -22.03 -8.40 -8.98
N GLY A 266 -22.28 -9.72 -9.00
CA GLY A 266 -21.32 -10.71 -9.50
C GLY A 266 -20.22 -11.11 -8.50
N PHE A 267 -20.14 -10.53 -7.30
CA PHE A 267 -19.10 -10.90 -6.33
C PHE A 267 -19.20 -12.36 -5.87
N VAL A 268 -20.43 -12.87 -5.70
CA VAL A 268 -20.68 -14.28 -5.39
C VAL A 268 -20.16 -15.20 -6.50
N GLU A 269 -20.40 -14.86 -7.76
CA GLU A 269 -19.89 -15.63 -8.89
C GLU A 269 -18.36 -15.59 -8.93
N PHE A 270 -17.76 -14.42 -8.72
CA PHE A 270 -16.32 -14.24 -8.58
C PHE A 270 -15.72 -15.10 -7.45
N LEU A 271 -16.43 -15.24 -6.34
CA LEU A 271 -15.99 -16.07 -5.20
C LEU A 271 -15.79 -17.53 -5.61
N TYR A 272 -16.75 -18.11 -6.32
CA TYR A 272 -16.70 -19.51 -6.76
C TYR A 272 -15.82 -19.73 -7.99
N THR A 273 -15.80 -18.78 -8.92
CA THR A 273 -15.06 -18.93 -10.19
C THR A 273 -13.59 -18.54 -10.09
N GLN A 274 -13.20 -17.71 -9.13
CA GLN A 274 -11.83 -17.18 -9.01
C GLN A 274 -11.22 -17.42 -7.62
N VAL A 275 -11.89 -17.01 -6.54
CA VAL A 275 -11.31 -17.06 -5.18
C VAL A 275 -11.13 -18.48 -4.67
N VAL A 276 -12.18 -19.31 -4.77
CA VAL A 276 -12.11 -20.73 -4.37
C VAL A 276 -11.02 -21.44 -5.17
N PRO A 277 -10.99 -21.36 -6.52
CA PRO A 277 -9.89 -21.95 -7.29
C PRO A 277 -8.51 -21.46 -6.91
N ALA A 278 -8.33 -20.16 -6.66
CA ALA A 278 -7.04 -19.60 -6.25
C ALA A 278 -6.48 -20.24 -4.98
N CYS A 279 -7.35 -20.64 -4.04
CA CYS A 279 -6.95 -21.31 -2.80
C CYS A 279 -6.32 -22.69 -3.02
N PHE A 280 -6.57 -23.32 -4.18
CA PHE A 280 -5.98 -24.61 -4.57
C PHE A 280 -4.87 -24.45 -5.61
N LEU A 281 -5.07 -23.58 -6.61
CA LEU A 281 -4.11 -23.37 -7.69
C LEU A 281 -2.78 -22.81 -7.17
N ALA A 282 -2.80 -21.83 -6.25
CA ALA A 282 -1.56 -21.25 -5.75
C ALA A 282 -0.70 -22.29 -4.98
N PRO A 283 -1.24 -23.03 -3.98
CA PRO A 283 -0.45 -24.02 -3.26
C PRO A 283 0.03 -25.20 -4.11
N LEU A 284 -0.61 -25.48 -5.25
CA LEU A 284 -0.20 -26.54 -6.16
C LEU A 284 0.91 -26.15 -7.13
N LYS A 285 1.22 -24.86 -7.27
CA LYS A 285 2.32 -24.42 -8.15
C LYS A 285 3.69 -24.88 -7.68
N THR A 286 4.57 -25.14 -8.63
CA THR A 286 5.97 -25.48 -8.39
C THR A 286 6.74 -24.36 -7.68
N THR A 287 6.36 -23.11 -7.92
CA THR A 287 6.94 -21.92 -7.26
C THR A 287 6.51 -21.75 -5.80
N PHE A 288 5.51 -22.50 -5.33
CA PHE A 288 4.97 -22.42 -3.98
C PHE A 288 5.65 -23.47 -3.07
N ASP A 289 6.85 -23.16 -2.56
CA ASP A 289 7.63 -24.10 -1.72
C ASP A 289 7.05 -24.27 -0.30
N LEU A 290 6.52 -25.46 0.00
CA LEU A 290 5.92 -25.78 1.31
C LEU A 290 6.96 -26.00 2.43
N ASN A 291 8.25 -25.91 2.13
CA ASN A 291 9.34 -25.90 3.12
C ASN A 291 9.75 -24.49 3.52
N ASP A 292 9.43 -23.47 2.71
CA ASP A 292 9.71 -22.08 3.02
C ASP A 292 8.70 -21.50 4.03
N ALA A 293 9.21 -20.81 5.04
CA ALA A 293 8.39 -20.28 6.12
C ALA A 293 7.43 -19.18 5.65
N GLN A 294 7.83 -18.33 4.69
CA GLN A 294 6.96 -17.26 4.18
C GLN A 294 5.81 -17.83 3.35
N THR A 295 6.11 -18.87 2.56
CA THR A 295 5.14 -19.60 1.75
C THR A 295 4.13 -20.36 2.62
N ILE A 296 4.56 -20.92 3.76
CA ILE A 296 3.64 -21.47 4.77
C ILE A 296 2.70 -20.39 5.31
N LEU A 297 3.15 -19.16 5.52
CA LEU A 297 2.27 -18.06 5.93
C LEU A 297 1.24 -17.71 4.85
N ALA A 298 1.64 -17.71 3.58
CA ALA A 298 0.72 -17.54 2.45
C ALA A 298 -0.31 -18.68 2.39
N LEU A 299 0.12 -19.94 2.63
CA LEU A 299 -0.79 -21.09 2.70
C LEU A 299 -1.80 -20.93 3.83
N HIS A 300 -1.36 -20.57 5.04
CA HIS A 300 -2.27 -20.37 6.16
C HIS A 300 -3.32 -19.30 5.86
N GLU A 301 -2.94 -18.25 5.15
CA GLU A 301 -3.85 -17.19 4.75
C GLU A 301 -4.82 -17.64 3.64
N SER A 302 -4.36 -18.41 2.65
CA SER A 302 -5.21 -19.09 1.65
C SER A 302 -6.27 -19.98 2.31
N VAL A 303 -5.85 -20.81 3.26
CA VAL A 303 -6.74 -21.69 4.03
C VAL A 303 -7.75 -20.87 4.83
N THR A 304 -7.31 -19.80 5.48
CA THR A 304 -8.20 -18.92 6.25
C THR A 304 -9.18 -18.16 5.35
N CYS A 305 -8.76 -17.81 4.13
CA CYS A 305 -9.63 -17.25 3.10
C CYS A 305 -10.75 -18.25 2.76
N LEU A 306 -10.41 -19.51 2.44
CA LEU A 306 -11.41 -20.55 2.14
C LEU A 306 -12.35 -20.81 3.33
N GLN A 307 -11.85 -20.81 4.56
CA GLN A 307 -12.72 -20.89 5.75
C GLN A 307 -13.65 -19.69 5.90
N SER A 308 -13.24 -18.52 5.45
CA SER A 308 -14.10 -17.33 5.47
C SER A 308 -15.20 -17.43 4.42
N VAL A 309 -14.93 -18.05 3.26
CA VAL A 309 -15.96 -18.45 2.30
C VAL A 309 -16.96 -19.40 2.97
N TYR A 310 -16.48 -20.43 3.67
CA TYR A 310 -17.34 -21.37 4.39
C TYR A 310 -18.19 -20.67 5.45
N LYS A 311 -17.62 -19.75 6.24
CA LYS A 311 -18.38 -19.00 7.25
C LYS A 311 -19.51 -18.16 6.66
N ARG A 312 -19.34 -17.64 5.44
CA ARG A 312 -20.36 -16.81 4.78
C ARG A 312 -21.39 -17.64 3.99
N ARG A 313 -21.01 -18.82 3.47
CA ARG A 313 -21.86 -19.63 2.57
C ARG A 313 -22.34 -20.97 3.14
N GLY A 314 -21.73 -21.43 4.23
CA GLY A 314 -22.05 -22.69 4.88
C GLY A 314 -21.97 -23.88 3.92
N GLU A 315 -23.00 -24.73 3.98
CA GLU A 315 -23.13 -25.97 3.21
C GLU A 315 -23.06 -25.77 1.68
N GLU A 316 -23.41 -24.59 1.17
CA GLU A 316 -23.33 -24.31 -0.26
C GLU A 316 -21.90 -24.48 -0.80
N LEU A 317 -20.90 -23.99 -0.05
CA LEU A 317 -19.50 -24.19 -0.43
C LEU A 317 -19.11 -25.67 -0.40
N VAL A 318 -19.55 -26.40 0.61
CA VAL A 318 -19.23 -27.82 0.77
C VAL A 318 -19.81 -28.64 -0.39
N SER A 319 -21.07 -28.36 -0.75
CA SER A 319 -21.73 -28.97 -1.91
C SER A 319 -20.99 -28.67 -3.20
N TYR A 320 -20.62 -27.40 -3.44
CA TYR A 320 -19.87 -27.00 -4.62
C TYR A 320 -18.50 -27.70 -4.71
N LEU A 321 -17.75 -27.74 -3.61
CA LEU A 321 -16.44 -28.41 -3.57
C LEU A 321 -16.57 -29.91 -3.85
N ARG A 322 -17.57 -30.57 -3.27
CA ARG A 322 -17.79 -32.02 -3.41
C ARG A 322 -18.29 -32.42 -4.80
N SER A 323 -19.22 -31.66 -5.36
CA SER A 323 -19.93 -32.04 -6.59
C SER A 323 -19.31 -31.46 -7.86
N GLU A 324 -18.64 -30.32 -7.78
CA GLU A 324 -18.18 -29.59 -8.96
C GLU A 324 -16.67 -29.36 -9.01
N TYR A 325 -16.08 -28.80 -7.97
CA TYR A 325 -14.69 -28.31 -8.06
C TYR A 325 -13.64 -29.39 -7.83
N LEU A 326 -13.67 -30.09 -6.70
CA LEU A 326 -12.66 -31.10 -6.37
C LEU A 326 -12.67 -32.33 -7.31
N PRO A 327 -13.82 -32.82 -7.82
CA PRO A 327 -13.82 -33.86 -8.84
C PRO A 327 -13.08 -33.48 -10.13
N LYS A 328 -13.08 -32.20 -10.52
CA LYS A 328 -12.34 -31.70 -11.69
C LYS A 328 -10.83 -31.70 -11.48
N MET A 329 -10.38 -31.79 -10.24
CA MET A 329 -8.97 -31.94 -9.88
C MET A 329 -8.53 -33.42 -9.81
N GLU A 330 -9.39 -34.34 -10.24
CA GLU A 330 -9.12 -35.80 -10.27
C GLU A 330 -8.80 -36.40 -8.89
N LEU A 331 -9.29 -35.79 -7.80
CA LEU A 331 -9.12 -36.30 -6.45
C LEU A 331 -10.05 -37.50 -6.18
N SER A 332 -9.59 -38.44 -5.35
CA SER A 332 -10.42 -39.60 -4.97
C SER A 332 -11.62 -39.17 -4.10
N PRO A 333 -12.76 -39.89 -4.18
CA PRO A 333 -13.95 -39.57 -3.37
C PRO A 333 -13.67 -39.51 -1.86
N ASP A 334 -12.79 -40.38 -1.36
CA ASP A 334 -12.38 -40.41 0.04
C ASP A 334 -11.62 -39.14 0.45
N LEU A 335 -10.69 -38.67 -0.40
CA LEU A 335 -9.91 -37.46 -0.15
C LEU A 335 -10.80 -36.21 -0.24
N ILE A 336 -11.78 -36.19 -1.15
CA ILE A 336 -12.78 -35.12 -1.24
C ILE A 336 -13.61 -35.06 0.04
N ALA A 337 -14.07 -36.21 0.54
CA ALA A 337 -14.83 -36.30 1.79
C ALA A 337 -14.00 -35.84 2.99
N GLU A 338 -12.75 -36.31 3.11
CA GLU A 338 -11.80 -35.91 4.16
C GLU A 338 -11.54 -34.40 4.15
N TYR A 339 -11.29 -33.82 2.97
CA TYR A 339 -11.05 -32.38 2.83
C TYR A 339 -12.28 -31.55 3.25
N CYS A 340 -13.47 -31.95 2.80
CA CYS A 340 -14.72 -31.29 3.20
C CYS A 340 -14.93 -31.37 4.71
N GLN A 341 -14.69 -32.54 5.32
CA GLN A 341 -14.78 -32.70 6.77
C GLN A 341 -13.78 -31.80 7.50
N ALA A 342 -12.54 -31.75 7.04
CA ALA A 342 -11.51 -30.90 7.61
C ALA A 342 -11.87 -29.40 7.51
N LEU A 343 -12.46 -28.95 6.39
CA LEU A 343 -12.92 -27.57 6.19
C LEU A 343 -14.00 -27.16 7.22
N THR A 344 -14.92 -28.08 7.52
CA THR A 344 -16.00 -27.86 8.51
C THR A 344 -15.53 -27.96 9.97
N SER A 345 -14.32 -28.44 10.21
CA SER A 345 -13.72 -28.59 11.54
C SER A 345 -13.12 -27.26 12.05
N ASP A 346 -12.41 -27.29 13.17
CA ASP A 346 -11.81 -26.07 13.74
C ASP A 346 -10.68 -25.51 12.85
N ALA A 347 -10.46 -24.19 12.95
CA ALA A 347 -9.46 -23.48 12.14
C ALA A 347 -8.02 -23.93 12.36
N LYS A 348 -7.68 -24.46 13.54
CA LYS A 348 -6.33 -24.96 13.81
C LYS A 348 -6.12 -26.31 13.13
N PHE A 349 -7.10 -27.22 13.26
CA PHE A 349 -7.08 -28.50 12.59
C PHE A 349 -7.00 -28.34 11.07
N PHE A 350 -7.87 -27.51 10.47
CA PHE A 350 -7.89 -27.34 9.02
C PHE A 350 -6.56 -26.82 8.48
N ARG A 351 -5.95 -25.82 9.12
CA ARG A 351 -4.61 -25.32 8.72
C ARG A 351 -3.54 -26.40 8.73
N ASN A 352 -3.51 -27.23 9.77
CA ASN A 352 -2.54 -28.33 9.87
C ASN A 352 -2.80 -29.39 8.80
N TYR A 353 -4.07 -29.76 8.60
CA TYR A 353 -4.48 -30.71 7.58
C TYR A 353 -4.12 -30.23 6.16
N SER A 354 -4.41 -28.97 5.83
CA SER A 354 -4.15 -28.42 4.49
C SER A 354 -2.68 -28.52 4.08
N LYS A 355 -1.74 -28.35 5.01
CA LYS A 355 -0.31 -28.54 4.70
C LYS A 355 -0.04 -29.96 4.23
N VAL A 356 -0.53 -30.96 4.96
CA VAL A 356 -0.37 -32.38 4.63
C VAL A 356 -1.07 -32.70 3.30
N PHE A 357 -2.28 -32.17 3.10
CA PHE A 357 -3.04 -32.33 1.87
C PHE A 357 -2.26 -31.84 0.64
N PHE A 358 -1.74 -30.60 0.66
CA PHE A 358 -1.01 -30.06 -0.48
C PHE A 358 0.38 -30.70 -0.66
N GLN A 359 1.00 -31.20 0.40
CA GLN A 359 2.21 -32.01 0.28
C GLN A 359 1.94 -33.33 -0.46
N ARG A 360 0.84 -34.02 -0.13
CA ARG A 360 0.42 -35.25 -0.83
C ARG A 360 -0.05 -34.99 -2.26
N ALA A 361 -0.68 -33.85 -2.53
CA ALA A 361 -1.13 -33.51 -3.87
C ALA A 361 0.02 -33.09 -4.80
N LYS A 362 1.18 -32.75 -4.25
CA LYS A 362 2.40 -32.38 -5.00
C LYS A 362 3.38 -33.54 -5.20
N SER A 363 3.30 -34.56 -4.36
CA SER A 363 4.06 -35.81 -4.49
C SER A 363 3.44 -36.73 -5.52
#